data_AF-A0A350Y4B7-F1
#
_entry.id   AF-A0A350Y4B7-F1
#
_cell.length_a   1.000
_cell.length_b   1.000
_cell.length_c   1.000
_cell.angle_alpha   90.00
_cell.angle_beta   90.00
_cell.angle_gamma   90.00
#
_symmetry.space_group_name_H-M   'P 1'
#
loop_
_entity.id
_entity.type
_entity.pdbx_description
1 polymer ?
#
loop_
_entity_poly.entity_id
_entity_poly.type
_entity_poly.pdbx_seq_one_letter_code
_entity_poly.pdbx_strand_id
1 'polypeptide(L)' 'MKPQTTSSETLVSILSAAVVSGGMLISFLFGFSLCYFLRAYAINRLGNAHSTKIVVEEKLPLSGQERPMVDN' A
#
# COMPACT_ATOMS: atom_id res chain seq x y z
N MET A 1 -3.17 -17.61 -43.20
CA MET A 1 -2.67 -16.98 -41.95
C MET A 1 -2.24 -18.09 -41.00
N LYS A 2 -0.99 -18.08 -40.53
CA LYS A 2 -0.49 -19.09 -39.57
C LYS A 2 -0.83 -18.58 -38.15
N PRO A 3 -1.42 -19.40 -37.27
CA PRO A 3 -1.74 -18.95 -35.91
C PRO A 3 -0.45 -18.59 -35.17
N GLN A 4 -0.42 -17.43 -34.53
CA GLN A 4 0.67 -17.03 -33.65
C GLN A 4 0.51 -17.80 -32.33
N THR A 5 1.45 -18.70 -32.04
CA THR A 5 1.50 -19.40 -30.75
C THR A 5 2.17 -18.47 -29.74
N THR A 6 1.37 -17.72 -29.00
CA THR A 6 1.85 -16.90 -27.86
C THR A 6 2.36 -17.85 -26.78
N SER A 7 3.63 -17.75 -26.39
CA SER A 7 4.22 -18.66 -25.40
C SER A 7 3.63 -18.41 -24.00
N SER A 8 3.65 -19.44 -23.16
CA SER A 8 3.15 -19.40 -21.78
C SER A 8 3.80 -18.29 -20.94
N GLU A 9 5.07 -18.00 -21.19
CA GLU A 9 5.82 -16.94 -20.51
C GLU A 9 5.22 -15.54 -20.77
N THR A 10 4.74 -15.29 -22.00
CA THR A 10 4.10 -14.02 -22.36
C THR A 10 2.73 -13.89 -21.68
N LEU A 11 1.95 -14.97 -21.60
CA LEU A 11 0.66 -14.98 -20.91
C LEU A 11 0.81 -14.72 -19.40
N VAL A 12 1.83 -15.30 -18.76
CA VAL A 12 2.13 -15.07 -17.33
C VAL A 12 2.49 -13.62 -17.06
N SER A 13 3.30 -13.00 -17.93
CA SER A 13 3.67 -11.59 -17.79
C SER A 13 2.49 -10.63 -17.97
N ILE A 14 1.64 -10.87 -18.98
CA ILE A 14 0.43 -10.07 -19.23
C ILE A 14 -0.56 -10.20 -18.07
N LEU A 15 -0.78 -11.42 -17.56
CA LEU A 15 -1.67 -11.65 -16.43
C LEU A 15 -1.14 -10.98 -15.16
N SER A 16 0.17 -11.03 -14.92
CA SER A 16 0.80 -10.35 -13.79
C SER A 16 0.64 -8.83 -13.86
N ALA A 17 0.86 -8.23 -15.04
CA ALA A 17 0.68 -6.80 -15.24
C ALA A 17 -0.78 -6.35 -15.06
N ALA A 18 -1.75 -7.14 -15.53
CA ALA A 18 -3.17 -6.87 -15.36
C ALA A 18 -3.66 -6.98 -13.91
N VAL A 19 -3.14 -7.94 -13.14
CA VAL A 19 -3.44 -8.08 -11.71
C VAL A 19 -2.86 -6.91 -10.90
N VAL A 20 -1.64 -6.47 -11.24
CA VAL A 20 -1.01 -5.31 -10.59
C VAL A 20 -1.76 -4.01 -10.90
N SER A 21 -2.19 -3.80 -12.15
CA SER A 21 -2.92 -2.58 -12.55
C SER A 21 -4.34 -2.52 -11.96
N GLY A 22 -5.05 -3.64 -11.90
CA GLY A 22 -6.37 -3.73 -11.28
C GLY A 22 -6.35 -3.48 -9.77
N GLY A 23 -5.40 -4.10 -9.04
CA GLY A 23 -5.26 -3.92 -7.60
C GLY A 23 -4.89 -2.49 -7.19
N MET A 24 -4.04 -1.83 -7.97
CA MET A 24 -3.70 -0.41 -7.76
C MET A 24 -4.88 0.52 -8.03
N LEU A 25 -5.67 0.26 -9.09
CA LEU A 25 -6.86 1.06 -9.40
C LEU A 25 -7.89 1.00 -8.26
N ILE A 26 -8.17 -0.20 -7.73
CA ILE A 26 -9.13 -0.40 -6.63
C ILE A 26 -8.65 0.33 -5.36
N SER A 27 -7.36 0.21 -5.04
CA SER A 27 -6.76 0.91 -3.89
C SER A 27 -6.83 2.43 -4.03
N PHE A 28 -6.66 2.95 -5.24
CA PHE A 28 -6.79 4.38 -5.55
C PHE A 28 -8.24 4.86 -5.49
N LEU A 29 -9.19 4.05 -5.95
CA LEU A 29 -10.61 4.42 -6.05
C LEU A 29 -11.37 4.31 -4.71
N PHE A 30 -11.00 3.36 -3.86
CA PHE A 30 -11.68 3.08 -2.58
C PHE A 30 -10.86 3.47 -1.34
N GLY A 31 -9.67 4.03 -1.56
CA GLY A 31 -8.78 4.44 -0.49
C GLY A 31 -8.08 3.24 0.10
N PHE A 32 -6.85 3.47 0.55
CA PHE A 32 -6.04 2.45 1.21
C PHE A 32 -5.88 2.84 2.68
N SER A 33 -6.00 1.87 3.59
CA SER A 33 -5.70 2.08 5.01
C SER A 33 -4.35 1.43 5.32
N LEU A 34 -3.34 2.26 5.64
CA LEU A 34 -2.03 1.79 6.08
C LEU A 34 -2.03 1.64 7.59
N CYS A 35 -1.77 0.44 8.08
CA CYS A 35 -1.61 0.18 9.51
C CYS A 35 -0.12 0.08 9.85
N TYR A 36 0.39 1.06 10.58
CA TYR A 36 1.76 1.10 11.05
C TYR A 36 1.85 0.69 12.52
N PHE A 37 2.83 -0.15 12.83
CA PHE A 37 3.16 -0.54 14.19
C PHE A 37 4.44 0.17 14.61
N LEU A 38 4.30 1.20 15.44
CA LEU A 38 5.43 1.98 15.93
C LEU A 38 5.85 1.48 17.32
N ARG A 39 7.16 1.36 17.52
CA ARG A 39 7.77 1.10 18.83
C ARG A 39 9.10 1.85 18.91
N ALA A 40 9.20 2.79 19.84
CA ALA A 40 10.47 3.42 20.18
C ALA A 40 11.32 2.48 21.03
N TYR A 41 12.65 2.57 20.91
CA TYR A 41 13.59 1.87 21.77
C TYR A 41 14.72 2.81 22.18
N ALA A 42 15.22 2.63 23.40
CA ALA A 42 16.39 3.31 23.92
C ALA A 42 17.47 2.26 24.22
N ILE A 43 18.72 2.54 23.81
CA ILE A 43 19.87 1.66 24.05
C ILE A 43 20.85 2.40 24.95
N ASN A 44 21.31 1.72 26.00
CA ASN A 44 22.46 2.16 26.78
C ASN A 44 23.42 0.98 27.00
N ARG A 45 24.51 1.24 27.73
CA ARG A 45 25.53 0.23 28.02
C ARG A 45 25.02 -0.96 28.86
N LEU A 46 23.88 -0.81 29.53
CA LEU A 46 23.24 -1.83 30.36
C LEU A 46 22.18 -2.64 29.60
N GLY A 47 21.72 -2.15 28.44
CA GLY A 47 20.79 -2.87 27.57
C GLY A 47 19.78 -1.99 26.87
N ASN A 48 18.67 -2.62 26.44
CA ASN A 48 17.64 -2.00 25.62
C ASN A 48 16.33 -1.87 26.40
N ALA A 49 15.75 -0.68 26.39
CA ALA A 49 14.40 -0.43 26.85
C ALA A 49 13.47 -0.21 25.64
N HIS A 50 12.27 -0.77 25.69
CA HIS A 50 11.27 -0.63 24.64
C HIS A 50 10.05 0.12 25.17
N SER A 51 9.53 1.05 24.36
CA SER A 51 8.26 1.72 24.63
C SER A 51 7.07 0.79 24.37
N THR A 52 5.90 1.19 24.86
CA THR A 52 4.62 0.61 24.50
C THR A 52 4.42 0.66 22.98
N LYS A 53 3.86 -0.42 22.42
CA LYS A 53 3.55 -0.49 20.98
C LYS A 53 2.37 0.43 20.69
N ILE A 54 2.51 1.28 19.69
CA ILE A 54 1.43 2.16 19.23
C ILE A 54 1.00 1.68 17.84
N VAL A 55 -0.31 1.64 17.62
CA VAL A 55 -0.91 1.35 16.31
C VAL A 55 -1.35 2.68 15.71
N VAL A 56 -0.88 2.97 14.50
CA VAL A 56 -1.28 4.14 13.74
C VAL A 56 -1.97 3.66 12.47
N GLU A 57 -3.21 4.06 12.29
CA GLU A 57 -3.98 3.81 11.07
C GLU A 57 -4.03 5.09 10.25
N GLU A 58 -3.40 5.07 9.09
CA GLU A 58 -3.47 6.16 8.12
C GLU A 58 -4.49 5.79 7.05
N LYS A 59 -5.60 6.53 7.03
CA LYS A 59 -6.56 6.45 5.94
C LYS A 59 -6.14 7.42 4.85
N LEU A 60 -5.67 6.89 3.73
CA LEU A 60 -5.43 7.72 2.57
C LEU A 60 -6.79 8.19 2.02
N PRO A 61 -6.92 9.50 1.73
CA PRO A 61 -8.15 10.03 1.18
C PRO A 61 -8.43 9.41 -0.18
N LEU A 62 -9.71 9.25 -0.47
CA LEU A 62 -10.19 8.91 -1.81
C LEU A 62 -9.75 10.00 -2.79
N SER A 63 -9.29 9.61 -3.98
CA SER A 63 -9.07 10.58 -5.05
C SER A 63 -10.37 11.33 -5.35
N GLY A 64 -10.41 12.64 -5.07
CA GLY A 64 -11.58 13.50 -5.27
C GLY A 64 -12.29 13.95 -3.98
N GLN A 65 -11.81 13.55 -2.80
CA GLN A 65 -12.31 14.11 -1.54
C GLN A 65 -11.63 15.47 -1.27
N GLU A 66 -12.36 16.56 -1.50
CA GLU A 66 -11.92 17.90 -1.11
C GLU A 66 -11.63 17.92 0.39
N ARG A 67 -10.43 18.40 0.76
CA ARG A 67 -10.14 18.69 2.17
C ARG A 67 -11.14 19.78 2.60
N PRO A 68 -11.89 19.61 3.70
CA PRO A 68 -12.75 20.68 4.18
C PRO A 68 -11.87 21.91 4.39
N MET A 69 -12.21 23.04 3.75
CA MET A 69 -11.62 24.32 4.12
C MET A 69 -11.97 24.56 5.57
N VAL A 70 -10.95 24.52 6.43
CA VAL A 70 -11.06 24.97 7.80
C VAL A 70 -11.00 26.49 7.72
N ASP A 71 -12.17 27.13 7.64
CA ASP A 71 -12.28 28.56 7.85
C ASP A 71 -11.88 28.83 9.31
N ASN A 72 -10.81 29.62 9.46
CA ASN A 72 -10.22 29.99 10.74
C ASN A 72 -10.71 31.34 11.22
#